data_AF-A0AAW4KK88-F1
#
_entry.id   AF-A0AAW4KK88-F1
#
_cell.length_a   1.000
_cell.length_b   1.000
_cell.length_c   1.000
_cell.angle_alpha   90.00
_cell.angle_beta   90.00
_cell.angle_gamma   90.00
#
_symmetry.space_group_name_H-M   'P 1'
#
loop_
_entity.id
_entity.type
_entity.pdbx_description
1 polymer ?
#
loop_
_entity_poly.entity_id
_entity_poly.type
_entity_poly.pdbx_seq_one_letter_code
_entity_poly.pdbx_strand_id
1 'polypeptide(L)'
;MLILDEPSNHLDAAGRDWLLHVLGDWRGGLVVVSHDRQLLNAMGRIIELSPLGIQVYGGNYDAYRQQRDTHQQAAIAAWEQARLARSRERRRLQKDHDDLQRHA
;
A
#
# COMPACT_ATOMS: atom_id res chain seq x y z
N MET A 1 10.95 7.73 -24.34
CA MET A 1 10.63 7.34 -22.95
C MET A 1 11.37 8.29 -22.03
N LEU A 2 10.70 8.83 -21.01
CA LEU A 2 11.24 9.78 -20.05
C LEU A 2 11.23 9.15 -18.65
N ILE A 3 12.32 9.32 -17.90
CA ILE A 3 12.44 8.85 -16.51
C ILE A 3 12.90 10.05 -15.68
N LEU A 4 12.15 10.37 -14.63
CA LEU A 4 12.42 11.50 -13.74
C LEU A 4 12.51 11.02 -12.30
N ASP A 5 13.54 11.50 -11.59
CA ASP A 5 13.72 11.25 -10.17
C ASP A 5 13.68 12.58 -9.41
N GLU A 6 12.72 12.71 -8.51
CA GLU A 6 12.35 13.92 -7.78
C GLU A 6 12.33 15.21 -8.63
N PRO A 7 11.56 15.26 -9.75
CA PRO A 7 11.58 16.39 -10.68
C PRO A 7 10.94 17.67 -10.11
N SER A 8 10.14 17.56 -9.05
CA SER A 8 9.54 18.70 -8.35
C SER A 8 10.50 19.36 -7.35
N ASN A 9 11.70 18.79 -7.14
CA ASN A 9 12.63 19.30 -6.14
C ASN A 9 13.14 20.69 -6.54
N HIS A 10 13.31 21.58 -5.56
CA HIS A 10 13.68 22.98 -5.75
C HIS A 10 12.71 23.83 -6.59
N LEU A 11 11.54 23.31 -6.98
CA LEU A 11 10.51 24.10 -7.65
C LEU A 11 9.57 24.77 -6.65
N ASP A 12 9.21 26.02 -6.94
CA ASP A 12 8.10 26.69 -6.29
C ASP A 12 6.74 26.20 -6.85
N ALA A 13 5.63 26.78 -6.38
CA ALA A 13 4.30 26.38 -6.82
C ALA A 13 4.11 26.54 -8.34
N ALA A 14 4.58 27.65 -8.92
CA ALA A 14 4.46 27.92 -10.35
C ALA A 14 5.30 26.93 -11.18
N GLY A 15 6.51 26.59 -10.72
CA GLY A 15 7.34 25.58 -11.35
C GLY A 15 6.71 24.18 -11.32
N ARG A 16 6.06 23.82 -10.22
CA ARG A 16 5.32 22.55 -10.10
C ARG A 16 4.13 22.48 -11.05
N ASP A 17 3.36 23.56 -11.17
CA ASP A 17 2.23 23.65 -12.10
C ASP A 17 2.69 23.58 -13.56
N TRP A 18 3.80 24.24 -13.89
CA TRP A 18 4.42 24.15 -15.22
C TRP A 18 4.87 22.71 -15.52
N LEU A 19 5.55 22.05 -14.57
CA LEU A 19 5.98 20.67 -14.72
C LEU A 19 4.79 19.73 -14.97
N LEU A 20 3.71 19.87 -14.17
CA LEU A 20 2.48 19.11 -14.35
C LEU A 20 1.89 19.27 -15.75
N HIS A 21 1.84 20.51 -16.25
CA HIS A 21 1.33 20.80 -17.58
C HIS A 21 2.18 20.14 -18.69
N VAL A 22 3.50 20.31 -18.63
CA VAL A 22 4.44 19.72 -19.60
C VAL A 22 4.36 18.19 -19.61
N LEU A 23 4.24 17.57 -18.43
CA LEU A 23 4.12 16.11 -18.33
C LEU A 23 2.75 15.59 -18.78
N GLY A 24 1.69 16.38 -18.61
CA GLY A 24 0.34 16.05 -19.11
C GLY A 24 0.27 15.99 -20.63
N ASP A 25 1.04 16.83 -21.32
CA ASP A 25 1.11 16.87 -22.79
C ASP A 25 2.10 15.85 -23.39
N TRP A 26 2.91 15.21 -22.56
CA TRP A 26 3.90 14.24 -23.01
C TRP A 26 3.25 12.96 -23.54
N ARG A 27 3.46 12.67 -24.83
CA ARG A 27 2.87 11.50 -25.51
C ARG A 27 3.69 10.22 -25.43
N GLY A 28 4.90 10.28 -24.87
CA GLY A 28 5.78 9.12 -24.73
C GLY A 28 5.57 8.36 -23.41
N GLY A 29 6.23 7.22 -23.25
CA GLY A 29 6.32 6.57 -21.94
C GLY A 29 6.98 7.49 -20.91
N LEU A 30 6.41 7.55 -19.71
CA LEU A 30 6.84 8.38 -18.59
C LEU A 30 6.94 7.51 -17.33
N VAL A 31 8.07 7.58 -16.64
CA VAL A 31 8.27 7.02 -15.31
C VAL A 31 8.73 8.16 -14.40
N VAL A 32 8.05 8.34 -13.28
CA VAL A 32 8.37 9.37 -12.29
C VAL A 32 8.54 8.73 -10.93
N VAL A 33 9.62 9.08 -10.25
CA VAL A 33 9.82 8.87 -8.82
C VAL A 33 9.68 10.23 -8.16
N SER A 34 8.72 10.38 -7.24
CA SER A 34 8.51 11.63 -6.54
C SER A 34 7.76 11.41 -5.23
N HIS A 35 8.03 12.27 -4.24
CA HIS A 35 7.19 12.40 -3.04
C HIS A 35 6.03 13.39 -3.21
N ASP A 36 5.92 14.08 -4.36
CA ASP A 36 4.86 15.06 -4.63
C ASP A 36 3.52 14.40 -4.99
N ARG A 37 2.56 14.52 -4.09
CA ARG A 37 1.21 13.94 -4.26
C ARG A 37 0.44 14.53 -5.44
N GLN A 38 0.62 15.81 -5.77
CA GLN A 38 -0.07 16.41 -6.91
C GLN A 38 0.45 15.82 -8.23
N LEU A 39 1.78 15.68 -8.33
CA LEU A 39 2.43 15.05 -9.46
C LEU A 39 2.03 13.57 -9.60
N LEU A 40 2.07 12.81 -8.51
CA LEU A 40 1.63 11.41 -8.52
C LEU A 40 0.13 11.26 -8.82
N ASN A 41 -0.70 12.26 -8.49
CA ASN A 41 -2.12 12.25 -8.82
C ASN A 41 -2.41 12.47 -10.31
N ALA A 42 -1.46 13.01 -11.08
CA ALA A 42 -1.55 13.11 -12.52
C ALA A 42 -1.18 11.79 -13.24
N MET A 43 -0.65 10.80 -12.52
CA MET A 43 -0.23 9.51 -13.09
C MET A 43 -1.40 8.52 -13.15
N GLY A 44 -1.40 7.66 -14.17
CA GLY A 44 -2.43 6.63 -14.35
C GLY A 44 -2.13 5.29 -13.65
N ARG A 45 -0.95 5.15 -13.05
CA ARG A 45 -0.48 3.93 -12.38
C ARG A 45 0.53 4.28 -11.30
N ILE A 46 0.45 3.62 -10.16
CA ILE A 46 1.41 3.72 -9.06
C ILE A 46 2.11 2.38 -8.86
N ILE A 47 3.42 2.42 -8.66
CA ILE A 47 4.23 1.24 -8.32
C ILE A 47 4.76 1.46 -6.91
N GLU A 48 4.38 0.59 -5.99
CA GLU A 48 4.88 0.58 -4.62
C GLU A 48 6.06 -0.38 -4.51
N LEU A 49 7.18 0.11 -4.00
CA LEU A 49 8.33 -0.70 -3.65
C LEU A 49 8.33 -0.86 -2.13
N SER A 50 8.28 -2.10 -1.66
CA SER A 50 8.31 -2.44 -0.23
C SER A 50 9.28 -3.60 0.03
N PRO A 51 9.65 -3.86 1.30
CA PRO A 51 10.41 -5.07 1.64
C PRO A 51 9.71 -6.39 1.28
N LEU A 52 8.39 -6.37 1.07
CA LEU A 52 7.60 -7.52 0.64
C LEU A 52 7.63 -7.72 -0.89
N GLY A 53 8.26 -6.81 -1.62
CA GLY A 53 8.35 -6.82 -3.07
C GLY A 53 7.66 -5.62 -3.72
N ILE A 54 7.44 -5.75 -5.03
CA ILE A 54 6.86 -4.71 -5.89
C ILE A 54 5.37 -4.98 -6.06
N GLN A 55 4.54 -3.96 -5.86
CA GLN A 55 3.10 -4.01 -6.11
C GLN A 55 2.70 -2.91 -7.09
N VAL A 56 1.77 -3.22 -7.99
CA VAL A 56 1.30 -2.31 -9.02
C VAL A 56 -0.17 -1.99 -8.77
N TYR A 57 -0.47 -0.71 -8.62
CA TYR A 57 -1.81 -0.20 -8.40
C TYR A 57 -2.29 0.56 -9.64
N GLY A 58 -3.50 0.24 -10.08
CA GLY A 58 -4.18 1.00 -11.12
C GLY A 58 -4.75 2.30 -10.57
N GLY A 59 -4.69 3.36 -11.39
CA GLY A 59 -5.16 4.68 -11.01
C GLY A 59 -4.06 5.57 -10.44
N ASN A 60 -4.49 6.73 -9.96
CA ASN A 60 -3.61 7.77 -9.45
C ASN A 60 -3.25 7.54 -7.96
N TYR A 61 -2.52 8.50 -7.38
CA TYR A 61 -2.07 8.40 -5.99
C TYR A 61 -3.21 8.25 -4.99
N ASP A 62 -4.32 8.98 -5.14
CA ASP A 62 -5.47 8.86 -4.23
C ASP A 62 -6.11 7.47 -4.30
N ALA A 63 -6.30 6.93 -5.51
CA ALA A 63 -6.79 5.56 -5.68
C ALA A 63 -5.84 4.52 -5.07
N TYR A 64 -4.53 4.72 -5.23
CA TYR A 64 -3.50 3.91 -4.59
C TYR A 64 -3.61 3.96 -3.06
N ARG A 65 -3.72 5.16 -2.46
CA ARG A 65 -3.83 5.29 -1.01
C ARG A 65 -5.04 4.55 -0.46
N GLN A 66 -6.20 4.70 -1.11
CA GLN A 66 -7.42 4.03 -0.68
C GLN A 66 -7.29 2.50 -0.74
N GLN A 67 -6.71 1.96 -1.83
CA GLN A 67 -6.47 0.52 -1.99
C GLN A 67 -5.50 0.02 -0.92
N ARG A 68 -4.39 0.74 -0.70
CA ARG A 68 -3.40 0.41 0.31
C ARG A 68 -3.99 0.40 1.71
N ASP A 69 -4.76 1.43 2.08
CA ASP A 69 -5.41 1.51 3.40
C ASP A 69 -6.38 0.34 3.62
N THR A 70 -7.16 0.00 2.59
CA THR A 70 -8.08 -1.15 2.62
C THR A 70 -7.33 -2.47 2.83
N HIS A 71 -6.22 -2.66 2.09
CA HIS A 71 -5.39 -3.86 2.21
C HIS A 71 -4.75 -3.97 3.61
N GLN A 72 -4.27 -2.85 4.16
CA GLN A 72 -3.69 -2.81 5.50
C GLN A 72 -4.74 -3.15 6.57
N GLN A 73 -5.93 -2.56 6.49
CA GLN A 73 -7.02 -2.86 7.42
C GLN A 73 -7.45 -4.33 7.34
N ALA A 74 -7.58 -4.88 6.13
CA ALA A 74 -7.91 -6.29 5.94
C ALA A 74 -6.83 -7.22 6.53
N ALA A 75 -5.55 -6.90 6.36
CA ALA A 75 -4.44 -7.67 6.91
C ALA A 75 -4.44 -7.66 8.45
N ILE A 76 -4.70 -6.49 9.06
CA ILE A 76 -4.81 -6.36 10.52
C ILE A 76 -5.99 -7.20 11.03
N ALA A 77 -7.16 -7.07 10.43
CA ALA A 77 -8.35 -7.82 10.83
C ALA A 77 -8.14 -9.34 10.70
N ALA A 78 -7.53 -9.80 9.61
CA ALA A 78 -7.21 -11.21 9.41
C ALA A 78 -6.23 -11.73 10.48
N TRP A 79 -5.23 -10.94 10.85
CA TRP A 79 -4.28 -11.30 11.90
C TRP A 79 -4.95 -11.42 13.27
N GLU A 80 -5.83 -10.48 13.62
CA GLU A 80 -6.59 -10.52 14.87
C GLU A 80 -7.50 -11.75 14.95
N GLN A 81 -8.22 -12.05 13.86
CA GLN A 81 -9.08 -13.23 13.79
C GLN A 81 -8.25 -14.52 13.95
N ALA A 82 -7.12 -14.63 13.26
CA ALA A 82 -6.22 -15.78 13.36
C ALA A 82 -5.64 -15.95 14.77
N ARG A 83 -5.35 -14.83 15.47
CA ARG A 83 -4.89 -14.84 16.86
C ARG A 83 -5.97 -15.34 17.83
N LEU A 84 -7.20 -14.85 17.67
CA LEU A 84 -8.33 -15.25 18.52
C LEU A 84 -8.70 -16.72 18.30
N ALA A 85 -8.71 -17.19 17.05
CA ALA A 85 -8.95 -18.59 16.71
C ALA A 85 -7.92 -19.51 17.39
N ARG A 86 -6.63 -19.19 17.26
CA ARG A 86 -5.54 -19.94 17.93
C ARG A 86 -5.67 -19.98 19.45
N SER A 87 -6.09 -18.87 20.07
CA SER A 87 -6.32 -18.80 21.51
C SER A 87 -7.49 -19.69 21.97
N ARG A 88 -8.59 -19.69 21.22
CA ARG A 88 -9.78 -20.51 21.50
C ARG A 88 -9.47 -22.00 21.37
N GLU A 89 -8.75 -22.39 20.33
CA GLU A 89 -8.35 -23.77 20.09
C GLU A 89 -7.44 -24.29 21.21
N ARG A 90 -6.41 -23.52 21.62
CA ARG A 90 -5.56 -23.89 22.76
C ARG A 90 -6.36 -24.07 24.06
N ARG A 91 -7.32 -23.18 24.32
CA ARG A 91 -8.20 -23.31 25.51
C ARG A 91 -9.08 -24.55 25.46
N ARG A 92 -9.54 -24.94 24.27
CA ARG A 92 -10.34 -26.16 24.09
C ARG A 92 -9.51 -27.41 24.38
N LEU A 93 -8.33 -27.51 23.76
CA LEU A 93 -7.41 -28.62 23.96
C LEU A 93 -6.95 -28.76 25.41
N GLN A 94 -6.70 -27.65 26.11
CA GLN A 94 -6.34 -27.68 27.53
C GLN A 94 -7.47 -28.26 28.39
N LYS A 95 -8.72 -27.82 28.16
CA LYS A 95 -9.88 -28.35 28.89
C LYS A 95 -10.06 -29.85 28.64
N ASP A 96 -9.98 -30.27 27.38
CA ASP A 96 -10.10 -31.68 27.01
C ASP A 96 -9.01 -32.53 27.69
N HIS A 97 -7.77 -32.01 27.79
CA HIS A 97 -6.68 -32.67 28.51
C HIS A 97 -6.94 -32.76 30.03
N ASP A 98 -7.37 -31.65 30.64
CA ASP A 98 -7.65 -31.61 32.08
C ASP A 98 -8.79 -32.57 32.46
N ASP A 99 -9.83 -32.67 31.63
CA ASP A 99 -10.97 -33.54 31.88
C ASP A 99 -10.59 -35.03 31.75
N LEU A 100 -9.74 -35.39 30.78
CA LEU A 100 -9.18 -36.75 30.67
C LEU A 100 -8.34 -37.13 31.90
N GLN A 101 -7.57 -36.20 32.46
CA GLN A 101 -6.76 -36.46 33.66
C GLN A 101 -7.58 -36.63 34.95
N ARG A 102 -8.78 -36.02 35.04
CA ARG A 102 -9.65 -36.17 36.22
C ARG A 102 -10.43 -37.48 36.26
N HIS A 103 -10.56 -38.14 35.12
CA HIS A 103 -11.34 -39.38 34.97
C HIS A 103 -10.47 -40.65 34.88
N ALA A 104 -9.16 -40.54 35.07
CA ALA A 104 -8.19 -41.64 35.16
C ALA A 104 -7.81 -41.92 36.62
#